data_AF-A0A2N0M8Z6-F1
#
_entry.id   AF-A0A2N0M8Z6-F1
#
_cell.length_a   1.000
_cell.length_b   1.000
_cell.length_c   1.000
_cell.angle_alpha   90.00
_cell.angle_beta   90.00
_cell.angle_gamma   90.00
#
_symmetry.space_group_name_H-M   'P 1'
#
loop_
_entity.id
_entity.type
_entity.pdbx_description
1 polymer ?
#
loop_
_entity_poly.entity_id
_entity_poly.type
_entity_poly.pdbx_seq_one_letter_code
_entity_poly.pdbx_strand_id
1 'polypeptide(L)' 'MNGVSLDRMIIKACLNGGGDREDNHNGPWTPEEESQEAVRCDGAGASIAHIHARTRDGGIS' A
#
# COMPACT_ATOMS: atom_id res chain seq x y z
N MET A 1 34.41 -7.15 17.95
CA MET A 1 34.10 -7.36 16.53
C MET A 1 32.89 -6.51 16.21
N ASN A 2 33.10 -5.53 15.34
CA ASN A 2 32.20 -4.80 14.43
C ASN A 2 30.72 -4.67 14.79
N GLY A 3 30.27 -3.42 14.93
CA GLY A 3 28.87 -3.06 14.95
C GLY A 3 28.17 -3.62 13.72
N VAL A 4 27.28 -4.57 13.96
CA VAL A 4 26.32 -5.00 12.96
C VAL A 4 25.46 -3.77 12.70
N SER A 5 25.67 -3.11 11.56
CA SER A 5 24.58 -2.38 10.92
C SER A 5 23.48 -3.42 10.75
N LEU A 6 22.43 -3.35 11.57
CA LEU A 6 21.20 -4.08 11.29
C LEU A 6 20.72 -3.53 9.95
N ASP A 7 20.97 -4.27 8.87
CA ASP A 7 20.44 -3.93 7.57
C ASP A 7 18.93 -3.79 7.74
N ARG A 8 18.45 -2.55 7.68
CA ARG A 8 17.05 -2.25 7.89
C ARG A 8 16.29 -2.75 6.67
N MET A 9 15.35 -3.66 6.91
CA MET A 9 14.46 -4.16 5.87
C MET A 9 13.51 -3.04 5.45
N ILE A 10 13.50 -2.72 4.16
CA ILE A 10 12.52 -1.81 3.56
C ILE A 10 11.32 -2.65 3.13
N ILE A 11 10.16 -2.35 3.69
CA ILE A 11 8.89 -3.00 3.32
C ILE A 11 8.10 -2.01 2.47
N LYS A 12 7.75 -2.42 1.25
CA LYS A 12 6.89 -1.65 0.33
C LYS A 12 5.51 -2.30 0.25
N ALA A 13 4.48 -1.60 0.72
CA ALA A 13 3.10 -2.02 0.58
C ALA A 13 2.54 -1.54 -0.77
N CYS A 14 2.20 -2.47 -1.67
CA CYS A 14 1.52 -2.17 -2.93
C CYS A 14 0.01 -2.30 -2.72
N LEU A 15 -0.69 -1.18 -2.56
CA LEU A 15 -2.03 -1.17 -1.96
C LEU A 15 -3.13 -1.64 -2.90
N ASN A 16 -3.12 -1.22 -4.17
CA ASN A 16 -4.20 -1.52 -5.11
C ASN A 16 -3.75 -2.08 -6.47
N GLY A 17 -2.74 -1.46 -7.09
CA GLY A 17 -2.31 -1.79 -8.44
C GLY A 17 -3.45 -1.71 -9.47
N GLY A 18 -3.58 -2.78 -10.25
CA GLY A 18 -4.51 -2.92 -11.38
C GLY A 18 -5.86 -3.58 -11.03
N GLY A 19 -5.96 -4.26 -9.89
CA GLY A 19 -7.01 -5.24 -9.61
C GLY A 19 -8.43 -4.69 -9.47
N ASP A 20 -9.41 -5.55 -9.72
CA ASP A 20 -10.83 -5.26 -9.53
C ASP A 20 -11.32 -5.73 -8.14
N ARG A 21 -12.39 -5.12 -7.62
CA ARG A 21 -12.98 -5.52 -6.34
C ARG A 21 -13.66 -6.87 -6.42
N GLU A 22 -14.13 -7.29 -7.59
CA GLU A 22 -14.64 -8.64 -7.80
C GLU A 22 -13.59 -9.72 -7.47
N ASP A 23 -12.29 -9.42 -7.65
CA ASP A 23 -11.20 -10.33 -7.28
C ASP A 23 -10.88 -10.24 -5.76
N ASN A 24 -10.96 -9.03 -5.20
CA ASN A 24 -10.72 -8.77 -3.78
C ASN A 24 -11.46 -7.50 -3.30
N HIS A 25 -12.51 -7.68 -2.51
CA HIS A 25 -13.33 -6.56 -1.98
C HIS A 25 -12.56 -5.57 -1.11
N ASN A 26 -11.37 -5.93 -0.61
CA ASN A 26 -10.56 -5.04 0.24
C ASN A 26 -9.70 -4.05 -0.56
N GLY A 27 -9.73 -4.08 -1.90
CA GLY A 27 -8.96 -3.16 -2.74
C GLY A 27 -9.39 -1.69 -2.54
N PRO A 28 -8.48 -0.79 -2.10
CA PRO A 28 -8.76 0.64 -2.02
C PRO A 28 -8.79 1.27 -3.43
N TRP A 29 -9.73 2.18 -3.67
CA TRP A 29 -9.84 2.92 -4.95
C TRP A 29 -9.88 4.43 -4.73
N THR A 30 -10.54 4.88 -3.67
CA THR A 30 -10.64 6.31 -3.35
C THR A 30 -9.41 6.81 -2.60
N PRO A 31 -9.05 8.11 -2.73
CA PRO A 31 -7.95 8.69 -1.97
C PRO A 31 -8.07 8.48 -0.45
N GLU A 32 -9.29 8.53 0.08
CA GLU A 32 -9.56 8.28 1.49
C GLU A 32 -9.23 6.84 1.89
N GLU A 33 -9.68 5.84 1.12
CA GLU A 33 -9.36 4.42 1.36
C GLU A 33 -7.85 4.17 1.26
N GLU A 34 -7.18 4.71 0.24
CA GLU A 34 -5.73 4.60 0.06
C GLU A 34 -4.97 5.18 1.26
N SER A 35 -5.39 6.35 1.75
CA SER A 35 -4.75 6.99 2.90
C SER A 35 -4.90 6.16 4.19
N GLN A 36 -6.07 5.54 4.37
CA GLN A 36 -6.33 4.69 5.53
C GLN A 36 -5.51 3.40 5.47
N GLU A 37 -5.38 2.79 4.29
CA GLU A 37 -4.53 1.62 4.11
C GLU A 37 -3.05 1.95 4.28
N ALA A 38 -2.59 3.10 3.77
CA ALA A 38 -1.22 3.55 3.99
C ALA A 38 -0.88 3.68 5.48
N VAL A 39 -1.79 4.28 6.29
CA VAL A 39 -1.63 4.38 7.75
C VAL A 39 -1.65 3.00 8.41
N ARG A 40 -2.53 2.08 7.98
CA ARG A 40 -2.56 0.70 8.49
C ARG A 40 -1.25 -0.03 8.19
N CYS A 41 -0.74 0.09 6.97
CA CYS A 41 0.51 -0.54 6.55
C CYS A 41 1.72 0.04 7.28
N ASP A 42 1.77 1.35 7.52
CA ASP A 42 2.81 2.00 8.35
C ASP A 42 2.83 1.39 9.77
N GLY A 43 1.65 1.28 10.41
CA GLY A 43 1.51 0.62 11.71
C GLY A 43 1.91 -0.86 11.73
N ALA A 44 1.94 -1.52 10.56
CA ALA A 44 2.38 -2.91 10.38
C ALA A 44 3.87 -3.04 10.00
N GLY A 45 4.59 -1.93 9.83
CA GLY A 45 6.02 -1.90 9.53
C GLY A 45 6.38 -1.60 8.07
N ALA A 46 5.41 -1.24 7.22
CA ALA A 46 5.71 -0.72 5.89
C ALA A 46 6.42 0.64 5.99
N SER A 47 7.49 0.81 5.22
CA SER A 47 8.22 2.07 5.12
C SER A 47 7.87 2.87 3.86
N ILE A 48 7.17 2.24 2.91
CA ILE A 48 6.77 2.82 1.63
C ILE A 48 5.37 2.32 1.27
N ALA A 49 4.48 3.24 0.90
CA ALA A 49 3.22 2.93 0.23
C ALA A 49 3.35 3.17 -1.28
N HIS A 50 2.93 2.19 -2.08
CA HIS A 50 2.85 2.27 -3.54
C HIS A 50 1.38 2.21 -3.95
N ILE A 51 0.92 3.26 -4.64
CA ILE A 51 -0.49 3.50 -4.94
C ILE A 51 -0.64 3.80 -6.43
N HIS A 52 -1.73 3.33 -7.04
CA HIS A 52 -2.18 3.74 -8.37
C HIS A 52 -3.43 4.61 -8.21
N ALA A 53 -3.52 5.71 -8.94
CA ALA A 53 -4.75 6.49 -8.95
C ALA A 53 -5.88 5.69 -9.62
N ARG A 54 -7.06 5.69 -9.02
CA ARG A 54 -8.26 5.02 -9.54
C ARG A 54 -9.44 5.99 -9.56
N THR A 55 -10.39 5.74 -10.45
CA THR A 55 -11.70 6.38 -10.41
C THR A 55 -12.56 5.73 -9.31
N ARG A 56 -13.65 6.39 -8.91
CA ARG A 56 -14.53 5.88 -7.83
C ARG A 56 -15.20 4.54 -8.14
N ASP A 57 -15.34 4.21 -9.43
CA ASP A 57 -15.86 2.96 -9.96
C ASP A 57 -14.75 1.95 -10.31
N GLY A 58 -13.51 2.23 -9.91
CA GLY A 58 -12.41 1.29 -10.04
C GLY A 58 -11.66 1.33 -11.36
N GLY A 59 -11.98 2.24 -12.28
CA GLY A 59 -11.15 2.51 -13.47
C GLY A 59 -9.77 3.10 -13.13
N ILE A 60 -8.89 3.18 -14.12
CA ILE A 60 -7.56 3.82 -13.98
C ILE A 60 -7.73 5.33 -14.16
N SER A 61 -7.10 6.13 -13.28
CA SER A 61 -7.11 7.61 -13.33
C SER A 61 -5.75 8.20 -13.65
#